data_AF-A0A3C0RCM7-F1
#
_entry.id   AF-A0A3C0RCM7-F1
#
_cell.length_a   1.000
_cell.length_b   1.000
_cell.length_c   1.000
_cell.angle_alpha   90.00
_cell.angle_beta   90.00
_cell.angle_gamma   90.00
#
_symmetry.space_group_name_H-M   'P 1'
#
loop_
_entity.id
_entity.type
_entity.pdbx_description
1 polymer ?
#
loop_
_entity_poly.entity_id
_entity_poly.type
_entity_poly.pdbx_seq_one_letter_code
_entity_poly.pdbx_strand_id
1 'polypeptide(L)'
;MKALQKLSSLLALSLFVLSFSACMKDTCWKTYAVFTPVYQTTQQVRNAIGSATPRPIEEPGKFFVKGNYIFLNEIDKGIHIIDNSNPAAPVNKYFIAIPGNQDLAVSGNFLYADLYA
;
A
#
# COMPACT_ATOMS: atom_id res chain seq x y z
N MET A 1 59.83 -8.23 -48.75
CA MET A 1 58.63 -7.36 -48.88
C MET A 1 57.32 -8.06 -48.47
N LYS A 2 57.01 -9.29 -48.92
CA LYS A 2 55.76 -9.99 -48.56
C LYS A 2 55.58 -10.28 -47.05
N ALA A 3 56.66 -10.55 -46.30
CA ALA A 3 56.62 -10.79 -44.86
C ALA A 3 56.31 -9.53 -44.03
N LEU A 4 56.86 -8.38 -44.43
CA LEU A 4 56.59 -7.08 -43.81
C LEU A 4 55.14 -6.64 -44.02
N GLN A 5 54.60 -6.90 -45.22
CA GLN A 5 53.21 -6.62 -45.55
C GLN A 5 52.24 -7.48 -44.72
N LYS A 6 52.49 -8.79 -44.60
CA LYS A 6 51.72 -9.71 -43.73
C LYS A 6 51.75 -9.29 -42.25
N LEU A 7 52.91 -8.86 -41.75
CA LEU A 7 53.05 -8.37 -40.37
C LEU A 7 52.23 -7.09 -40.15
N SER A 8 52.23 -6.15 -41.11
CA SER A 8 51.40 -4.94 -41.03
C SER A 8 49.90 -5.26 -41.07
N SER A 9 49.47 -6.26 -41.85
CA SER A 9 48.08 -6.71 -41.92
C SER A 9 47.63 -7.37 -40.62
N LEU A 10 48.50 -8.17 -39.99
CA LEU A 10 48.26 -8.79 -38.69
C LEU A 10 48.17 -7.75 -37.56
N LEU A 11 49.03 -6.72 -37.60
CA LEU A 11 48.99 -5.62 -36.63
C LEU A 11 47.74 -4.76 -36.78
N ALA A 12 47.34 -4.47 -38.03
CA ALA A 12 46.10 -3.75 -38.32
C ALA A 12 44.85 -4.54 -37.91
N LEU A 13 44.85 -5.85 -38.10
CA LEU A 13 43.74 -6.72 -37.68
C LEU A 13 43.65 -6.82 -36.14
N SER A 14 44.79 -6.94 -35.45
CA SER A 14 44.87 -6.88 -33.99
C SER A 14 44.32 -5.56 -33.44
N LEU A 15 44.74 -4.44 -34.03
CA LEU A 15 44.28 -3.10 -33.62
C LEU A 15 42.78 -2.89 -33.90
N PHE A 16 42.27 -3.46 -35.00
CA PHE A 16 40.84 -3.41 -35.33
C PHE A 16 39.97 -4.23 -34.35
N VAL A 17 40.47 -5.38 -33.88
CA VAL A 17 39.76 -6.22 -32.90
C VAL A 17 39.71 -5.58 -31.51
N LEU A 18 40.75 -4.84 -31.12
CA LEU A 18 40.80 -4.10 -29.84
C LEU A 18 39.76 -2.97 -29.77
N SER A 19 39.38 -2.39 -30.92
CA SER A 19 38.39 -1.31 -31.02
C SER A 19 36.97 -1.72 -30.60
N PHE A 20 36.65 -3.02 -30.57
CA PHE A 20 35.31 -3.54 -30.20
C PHE A 20 35.20 -3.95 -28.71
N SER A 21 36.23 -3.69 -27.90
CA SER A 21 36.24 -4.09 -26.48
C SER A 21 35.68 -3.03 -25.51
N ALA A 22 34.93 -2.04 -26.01
CA ALA A 22 34.30 -1.02 -25.17
C ALA A 22 33.07 -1.58 -24.43
N CYS A 23 33.24 -1.91 -23.15
CA CYS A 23 32.12 -2.20 -22.25
C CYS A 23 31.55 -0.87 -21.70
N MET A 24 30.40 -0.41 -22.21
CA MET A 24 29.64 0.66 -21.58
C MET A 24 28.88 0.08 -20.39
N LYS A 25 29.35 0.37 -19.17
CA LYS A 25 28.61 0.04 -17.95
C LYS A 25 27.63 1.17 -17.64
N ASP A 26 26.43 1.09 -18.22
CA ASP A 26 25.36 2.04 -17.93
C ASP A 26 24.89 1.87 -16.47
N THR A 27 25.00 2.95 -15.70
CA THR A 27 24.41 3.05 -14.36
C THR A 27 23.05 3.73 -14.49
N CYS A 28 22.01 2.92 -14.71
CA CYS A 28 20.63 3.42 -14.76
C CYS A 28 20.07 3.60 -13.34
N TRP A 29 19.82 4.84 -12.95
CA TRP A 29 19.07 5.16 -11.73
C TRP A 29 17.58 4.99 -12.00
N LYS A 30 16.90 4.23 -11.14
CA LYS A 30 15.45 4.08 -11.15
C LYS A 30 14.90 4.57 -9.81
N THR A 31 13.91 5.45 -9.88
CA THR A 31 13.20 5.91 -8.70
C THR A 31 12.02 4.99 -8.44
N TYR A 32 11.88 4.55 -7.20
CA TYR A 32 10.75 3.74 -6.76
C TYR A 32 10.09 4.42 -5.55
N ALA A 33 8.77 4.38 -5.51
CA ALA A 33 8.05 4.65 -4.27
C ALA A 33 8.21 3.41 -3.36
N VAL A 34 8.67 3.63 -2.13
CA VAL A 34 8.76 2.60 -1.10
C VAL A 34 7.92 3.03 0.09
N PHE A 35 7.20 2.08 0.68
CA PHE A 35 6.48 2.32 1.91
C PHE A 35 7.48 2.32 3.07
N THR A 36 7.46 3.40 3.87
CA THR A 36 8.25 3.47 5.11
C THR A 36 7.37 3.03 6.26
N PRO A 37 7.72 1.95 6.98
CA PRO A 37 6.92 1.48 8.11
C PRO A 37 6.96 2.50 9.25
N VAL A 38 5.80 2.76 9.85
CA VAL A 38 5.68 3.54 11.08
C VAL A 38 5.45 2.56 12.23
N TYR A 39 6.42 2.47 13.13
CA TYR A 39 6.36 1.53 14.25
C TYR A 39 5.64 2.14 15.45
N GLN A 40 4.75 1.37 16.06
CA GLN A 40 4.09 1.67 17.32
C GLN A 40 3.97 0.40 18.16
N THR A 41 3.89 0.53 19.49
CA THR A 41 3.57 -0.63 20.34
C THR A 41 2.08 -0.95 20.23
N THR A 42 1.71 -2.22 20.41
CA THR A 42 0.30 -2.62 20.38
C THR A 42 -0.54 -1.90 21.44
N GLN A 43 0.07 -1.47 22.55
CA GLN A 43 -0.61 -0.66 23.56
C GLN A 43 -0.89 0.76 23.07
N GLN A 44 0.05 1.39 22.38
CA GLN A 44 -0.15 2.72 21.79
C GLN A 44 -1.27 2.70 20.74
N VAL A 45 -1.26 1.70 19.85
CA VAL A 45 -2.31 1.52 18.84
C VAL A 45 -3.67 1.35 19.50
N ARG A 46 -3.80 0.43 20.46
CA ARG A 46 -5.08 0.18 21.16
C ARG A 46 -5.58 1.39 21.95
N ASN A 47 -4.69 2.16 22.57
CA ASN A 47 -5.06 3.37 23.30
C ASN A 47 -5.54 4.50 22.38
N ALA A 48 -5.15 4.48 21.11
CA ALA A 48 -5.60 5.45 20.11
C ALA A 48 -6.96 5.08 19.46
N ILE A 49 -7.43 3.84 19.64
CA ILE A 49 -8.73 3.39 19.12
C ILE A 49 -9.84 4.09 19.92
N GLY A 50 -10.67 4.85 19.23
CA GLY A 50 -11.75 5.60 19.85
C GLY A 50 -12.71 6.19 18.82
N SER A 51 -13.77 6.82 19.31
CA SER A 51 -14.73 7.54 18.48
C SER A 51 -14.12 8.85 17.99
N ALA A 52 -14.11 9.02 16.68
CA ALA A 52 -13.69 10.21 15.96
C ALA A 52 -14.90 10.84 15.23
N THR A 53 -14.67 12.04 14.68
CA THR A 53 -15.63 12.70 13.82
C THR A 53 -15.94 11.83 12.58
N PRO A 54 -17.19 11.83 12.11
CA PRO A 54 -17.54 11.14 10.87
C PRO A 54 -16.72 11.70 9.71
N ARG A 55 -16.43 10.84 8.76
CA ARG A 55 -15.64 11.16 7.56
C ARG A 55 -16.28 10.54 6.32
N PRO A 56 -15.92 10.98 5.11
CA PRO A 56 -16.42 10.38 3.89
C PRO A 56 -16.09 8.89 3.83
N ILE A 57 -16.99 8.13 3.20
CA ILE A 57 -16.77 6.72 2.88
C ILE A 57 -15.99 6.68 1.56
N GLU A 58 -14.83 6.03 1.54
CA GLU A 58 -13.97 5.96 0.34
C GLU A 58 -13.88 4.53 -0.18
N GLU A 59 -13.55 3.59 0.70
CA GLU A 59 -13.32 2.18 0.38
C GLU A 59 -14.14 1.30 1.35
N PRO A 60 -15.44 1.12 1.06
CA PRO A 60 -16.33 0.35 1.92
C PRO A 60 -16.05 -1.16 1.81
N GLY A 61 -15.99 -1.81 2.96
CA GLY A 61 -15.94 -3.26 3.08
C GLY A 61 -17.29 -3.85 3.49
N LYS A 62 -17.24 -4.81 4.41
CA LYS A 62 -18.44 -5.46 4.97
C LYS A 62 -19.25 -4.48 5.82
N PHE A 63 -20.57 -4.66 5.85
CA PHE A 63 -21.44 -3.95 6.78
C PHE A 63 -22.35 -4.90 7.57
N PHE A 64 -22.86 -4.40 8.69
CA PHE A 64 -23.85 -5.07 9.51
C PHE A 64 -24.94 -4.09 9.95
N VAL A 65 -26.19 -4.53 9.97
CA VAL A 65 -27.33 -3.72 10.41
C VAL A 65 -27.84 -4.22 11.74
N LYS A 66 -27.92 -3.34 12.74
CA LYS A 66 -28.53 -3.64 14.05
C LYS A 66 -29.51 -2.54 14.43
N GLY A 67 -30.81 -2.87 14.44
CA GLY A 67 -31.86 -1.87 14.66
C GLY A 67 -31.77 -0.78 13.59
N ASN A 68 -31.68 0.48 14.02
CA ASN A 68 -31.56 1.63 13.13
C ASN A 68 -30.12 1.99 12.78
N TYR A 69 -29.12 1.19 13.14
CA TYR A 69 -27.72 1.51 12.87
C TYR A 69 -27.12 0.58 11.81
N ILE A 70 -26.34 1.16 10.91
CA ILE A 70 -25.45 0.45 10.00
C ILE A 70 -24.03 0.65 10.51
N PHE A 71 -23.34 -0.46 10.74
CA PHE A 71 -21.90 -0.49 10.99
C PHE A 71 -21.23 -0.89 9.69
N LEU A 72 -20.47 0.03 9.10
CA LEU A 72 -19.83 -0.17 7.80
C LEU A 72 -18.32 -0.15 7.99
N ASN A 73 -17.64 -1.23 7.64
CA ASN A 73 -16.18 -1.25 7.58
C ASN A 73 -15.71 -0.32 6.45
N GLU A 74 -14.66 0.45 6.75
CA GLU A 74 -13.82 1.18 5.82
C GLU A 74 -12.47 0.47 5.83
N ILE A 75 -12.13 -0.17 4.71
CA ILE A 75 -11.01 -1.09 4.60
C ILE A 75 -9.73 -0.43 5.12
N ASP A 76 -9.03 -1.12 6.02
CA ASP A 76 -7.78 -0.72 6.69
C ASP A 76 -7.85 0.52 7.58
N LYS A 77 -9.02 1.15 7.71
CA LYS A 77 -9.13 2.41 8.43
C LYS A 77 -10.11 2.38 9.61
N GLY A 78 -11.11 1.49 9.63
CA GLY A 78 -12.01 1.28 10.78
C GLY A 78 -13.49 1.17 10.42
N ILE A 79 -14.38 1.71 11.27
CA ILE A 79 -15.84 1.47 11.17
C ILE A 79 -16.64 2.77 11.21
N HIS A 80 -17.47 3.00 10.20
CA HIS A 80 -18.50 4.04 10.20
C HIS A 80 -19.72 3.56 10.98
N ILE A 81 -20.27 4.45 11.83
CA ILE A 81 -21.56 4.26 12.50
C ILE A 81 -22.56 5.21 11.85
N ILE A 82 -23.46 4.63 11.08
CA ILE A 82 -24.46 5.35 10.31
C ILE A 82 -25.82 5.16 10.97
N ASP A 83 -26.47 6.27 11.31
CA ASP A 83 -27.86 6.29 11.73
C ASP A 83 -28.75 6.17 10.50
N ASN A 84 -29.51 5.08 10.47
CA ASN A 84 -30.44 4.70 9.41
C ASN A 84 -31.90 4.74 9.90
N SER A 85 -32.22 5.58 10.90
CA SER A 85 -33.59 5.77 11.39
C SER A 85 -34.54 6.32 10.31
N ASN A 86 -34.00 7.07 9.34
CA ASN A 86 -34.69 7.38 8.08
C ASN A 86 -33.91 6.74 6.92
N PRO A 87 -34.35 5.58 6.39
CA PRO A 87 -33.66 4.89 5.30
C PRO A 87 -33.56 5.70 3.99
N ALA A 88 -34.42 6.70 3.78
CA ALA A 88 -34.33 7.59 2.63
C ALA A 88 -33.22 8.64 2.77
N ALA A 89 -32.70 8.85 3.99
CA ALA A 89 -31.65 9.82 4.28
C ALA A 89 -30.77 9.35 5.47
N PRO A 90 -29.92 8.32 5.28
CA PRO A 90 -29.01 7.85 6.32
C PRO A 90 -27.96 8.92 6.66
N VAL A 91 -27.54 8.95 7.93
CA VAL A 91 -26.61 9.96 8.46
C VAL A 91 -25.38 9.27 9.04
N ASN A 92 -24.20 9.49 8.45
CA ASN A 92 -22.94 9.02 9.02
C ASN A 92 -22.61 9.85 10.28
N LYS A 93 -22.84 9.29 11.47
CA LYS A 93 -22.75 10.04 12.74
C LYS A 93 -21.38 9.98 13.37
N TYR A 94 -20.72 8.83 13.33
CA TYR A 94 -19.46 8.62 14.02
C TYR A 94 -18.54 7.70 13.21
N PHE A 95 -17.26 7.81 13.52
CA PHE A 95 -16.25 6.91 12.99
C PHE A 95 -15.43 6.31 14.13
N ILE A 96 -15.20 5.00 14.14
CA ILE A 96 -14.28 4.35 15.07
C ILE A 96 -12.99 4.06 14.31
N ALA A 97 -11.91 4.72 14.71
CA ALA A 97 -10.61 4.53 14.07
C ALA A 97 -9.97 3.22 14.56
N ILE A 98 -9.86 2.26 13.65
CA ILE A 98 -9.25 0.95 13.89
C ILE A 98 -8.29 0.69 12.72
N PRO A 99 -7.00 1.00 12.87
CA PRO A 99 -6.04 0.81 11.79
C PRO A 99 -5.93 -0.69 11.46
N GLY A 100 -5.91 -1.01 10.16
CA GLY A 100 -5.86 -2.40 9.70
C GLY A 100 -7.12 -3.20 10.02
N ASN A 101 -8.30 -2.56 10.06
CA ASN A 101 -9.58 -3.26 10.17
C ASN A 101 -10.11 -3.70 8.80
N GLN A 102 -10.38 -4.98 8.65
CA GLN A 102 -10.85 -5.63 7.41
C GLN A 102 -12.23 -6.26 7.58
N ASP A 103 -12.54 -6.75 8.78
CA ASP A 103 -13.83 -7.40 9.05
C ASP A 103 -14.45 -6.90 10.36
N LEU A 104 -15.76 -7.03 10.43
CA LEU A 104 -16.55 -6.84 11.63
C LEU A 104 -17.60 -7.93 11.79
N ALA A 105 -17.94 -8.21 13.04
CA ALA A 105 -19.04 -9.09 13.42
C ALA A 105 -19.81 -8.47 14.58
N VAL A 106 -21.11 -8.73 14.65
CA VAL A 106 -21.95 -8.23 15.74
C VAL A 106 -22.61 -9.42 16.42
N SER A 107 -22.50 -9.48 17.74
CA SER A 107 -23.17 -10.49 18.57
C SER A 107 -23.75 -9.83 19.82
N GLY A 108 -25.06 -9.93 19.99
CA GLY A 108 -25.78 -9.24 21.05
C GLY A 108 -25.48 -7.74 21.04
N ASN A 109 -24.87 -7.23 22.10
CA ASN A 109 -24.49 -5.82 22.26
C ASN A 109 -23.02 -5.52 21.94
N PHE A 110 -22.27 -6.50 21.45
CA PHE A 110 -20.87 -6.34 21.10
C PHE A 110 -20.69 -6.25 19.60
N LEU A 111 -19.88 -5.28 19.17
CA LEU A 111 -19.28 -5.25 17.85
C LEU A 111 -17.83 -5.71 18.01
N TYR A 112 -17.47 -6.73 17.25
CA TYR A 112 -16.12 -7.25 17.11
C TYR A 112 -15.54 -6.70 15.81
N ALA A 113 -14.30 -6.27 15.87
CA ALA A 113 -13.54 -5.76 14.73
C ALA A 113 -12.15 -6.38 14.81
N ASP A 114 -11.62 -6.83 13.68
CA ASP A 114 -10.23 -7.26 13.62
C ASP A 114 -9.27 -6.06 13.54
N LEU A 115 -8.00 -6.33 13.85
CA LEU A 115 -6.92 -5.38 13.77
C LEU A 115 -5.64 -6.18 13.51
N TYR A 116 -5.13 -6.14 12.28
CA TYR A 116 -3.90 -6.85 11.90
C TYR A 116 -2.65 -5.95 11.93
N ALA A 117 -2.83 -4.65 12.14
CA ALA A 117 -1.78 -3.63 12.18
C ALA A 117 -1.02 -3.58 13.51
#